data_AF-A0A6A8G3R9-F1
#
_entry.id   AF-A0A6A8G3R9-F1
#
_cell.length_a   1.000
_cell.length_b   1.000
_cell.length_c   1.000
_cell.angle_alpha   90.00
_cell.angle_beta   90.00
_cell.angle_gamma   90.00
#
_symmetry.space_group_name_H-M   'P 1'
#
loop_
_entity.id
_entity.type
_entity.pdbx_description
1 polymer ?
#
loop_
_entity_poly.entity_id
_entity_poly.type
_entity_poly.pdbx_seq_one_letter_code
_entity_poly.pdbx_strand_id
1 'polypeptide(L)'
;MRILNLVKYDFYSIFKSPLTYLAILVVSSLIATQSILMANSMDNPKHIIVYGSVFAAAKWLLLIIGLMFVVKTITRDFSQGTIQLYMSKVKTRVGYIISKTISIILISILFALIHYVILIVVQASSNGKNLAFSKYVDNLWFFLI
;
A
#
# COMPACT_ATOMS: atom_id res chain seq x y z
N MET A 1 11.65 16.09 20.86
CA MET A 1 10.81 15.76 19.68
C MET A 1 9.60 14.97 20.14
N ARG A 2 8.39 15.27 19.64
CA ARG A 2 7.20 14.45 19.90
C ARG A 2 7.08 13.43 18.78
N ILE A 3 7.24 12.14 19.11
CA ILE A 3 7.29 11.01 18.17
C ILE A 3 6.11 11.05 17.19
N LEU A 4 4.88 11.18 17.72
CA LEU A 4 3.65 11.19 16.92
C LEU A 4 3.55 12.34 15.92
N ASN A 5 4.21 13.47 16.18
CA ASN A 5 4.17 14.59 15.24
C ASN A 5 4.98 14.28 13.97
N LEU A 6 6.11 13.59 14.10
CA LEU A 6 6.90 13.18 12.94
C LEU A 6 6.15 12.14 12.11
N VAL A 7 5.53 11.16 12.76
CA VAL A 7 4.64 10.19 12.09
C VAL A 7 3.54 10.90 11.29
N LYS A 8 2.88 11.90 11.89
CA LYS A 8 1.85 12.69 11.21
C LYS A 8 2.40 13.41 9.98
N TYR A 9 3.59 14.00 10.05
CA TYR A 9 4.21 14.68 8.90
C TYR A 9 4.59 13.71 7.78
N ASP A 10 5.10 12.51 8.13
CA ASP A 10 5.39 11.45 7.15
C ASP A 10 4.12 11.07 6.39
N PHE A 11 3.02 10.83 7.12
CA PHE A 11 1.73 10.50 6.55
C PHE A 11 1.10 11.63 5.74
N TYR A 12 1.19 12.86 6.25
CA TYR A 12 0.71 14.03 5.53
C TYR A 12 1.44 14.21 4.19
N SER A 13 2.75 13.98 4.16
CA SER A 13 3.54 14.03 2.93
C SER A 13 3.11 12.96 1.92
N ILE A 14 2.73 11.76 2.38
CA ILE A 14 2.21 10.69 1.53
C ILE A 14 0.87 11.11 0.90
N PHE A 15 -0.07 11.60 1.71
CA PHE A 15 -1.38 12.00 1.19
C PHE A 15 -1.38 13.28 0.36
N LYS A 16 -0.41 14.19 0.53
CA LYS A 16 -0.33 15.39 -0.30
C LYS A 16 0.44 15.18 -1.61
N SER A 17 1.26 14.13 -1.69
CA SER A 17 2.09 13.88 -2.86
C SER A 17 1.24 13.44 -4.06
N PRO A 18 1.30 14.14 -5.22
CA PRO A 18 0.56 13.75 -6.41
C PRO A 18 0.94 12.35 -6.91
N LEU A 19 2.19 11.94 -6.65
CA LEU A 19 2.70 10.61 -7.00
C LEU A 19 1.90 9.48 -6.34
N THR A 20 1.33 9.71 -5.16
CA THR A 20 0.52 8.71 -4.45
C THR A 20 -0.76 8.42 -5.21
N TYR A 21 -1.45 9.47 -5.63
CA TYR A 21 -2.68 9.36 -6.41
C TYR A 21 -2.41 8.77 -7.80
N LEU A 22 -1.30 9.16 -8.44
CA LEU A 22 -0.88 8.57 -9.70
C LEU A 22 -0.63 7.06 -9.54
N ALA A 23 0.09 6.65 -8.50
CA ALA A 23 0.36 5.24 -8.24
C ALA A 23 -0.94 4.43 -8.01
N ILE A 24 -1.89 4.98 -7.24
CA ILE A 24 -3.20 4.35 -7.03
C ILE A 24 -3.94 4.20 -8.36
N LEU A 25 -4.00 5.26 -9.19
CA LEU A 25 -4.65 5.22 -10.50
C LEU A 25 -4.02 4.18 -11.43
N VAL A 26 -2.69 4.09 -11.45
CA VAL A 26 -1.96 3.09 -12.25
C VAL A 26 -2.31 1.67 -11.82
N VAL A 27 -2.30 1.39 -10.51
CA VAL A 27 -2.67 0.05 -10.01
C VAL A 27 -4.12 -0.26 -10.33
N SER A 28 -5.05 0.67 -10.04
CA SER A 28 -6.47 0.48 -10.34
C SER A 28 -6.70 0.24 -11.84
N SER A 29 -6.01 0.98 -12.71
CA SER A 29 -6.10 0.79 -14.16
C SER A 29 -5.58 -0.58 -14.59
N LEU A 30 -4.41 -1.00 -14.12
CA LEU A 30 -3.84 -2.31 -14.48
C LEU A 30 -4.75 -3.46 -14.03
N ILE A 31 -5.33 -3.35 -12.84
CA ILE A 31 -6.24 -4.34 -12.29
C ILE A 31 -7.58 -4.37 -13.03
N ALA A 32 -8.15 -3.20 -13.34
CA ALA A 32 -9.35 -3.11 -14.16
C ALA A 32 -9.10 -3.72 -15.55
N THR A 33 -7.99 -3.38 -16.21
CA THR A 33 -7.62 -3.94 -17.52
C THR A 33 -7.49 -5.46 -17.48
N GLN A 34 -6.76 -6.01 -16.51
CA GLN A 34 -6.64 -7.47 -16.35
C GLN A 34 -8.01 -8.12 -16.14
N SER A 35 -8.85 -7.54 -15.28
CA SER A 35 -10.19 -8.05 -15.01
C SER A 35 -11.08 -8.04 -16.26
N ILE A 36 -11.07 -6.94 -17.02
CA ILE A 36 -11.88 -6.77 -18.25
C ILE A 36 -11.40 -7.73 -19.34
N LEU A 37 -10.08 -7.84 -19.56
CA LEU A 37 -9.53 -8.75 -20.56
C LEU A 37 -9.85 -10.20 -20.22
N MET A 38 -9.67 -10.62 -18.96
CA MET A 38 -10.01 -11.98 -18.53
C MET A 38 -11.51 -12.29 -18.59
N ALA A 39 -12.37 -11.30 -18.30
CA ALA A 39 -13.82 -11.43 -18.40
C ALA A 39 -14.32 -11.54 -19.86
N ASN A 40 -13.51 -11.07 -20.82
CA ASN A 40 -13.82 -11.08 -22.25
C ASN A 40 -13.02 -12.14 -23.04
N SER A 41 -12.19 -12.94 -22.37
CA SER A 41 -11.46 -14.05 -22.99
C SER A 41 -12.38 -15.23 -23.31
N MET A 42 -12.13 -15.87 -24.45
CA MET A 42 -12.94 -16.92 -25.10
C MET A 42 -13.21 -18.16 -24.21
N ASP A 43 -12.42 -18.37 -23.15
CA ASP A 43 -12.55 -19.48 -22.20
C ASP A 43 -13.57 -19.24 -21.05
N ASN A 44 -14.13 -18.03 -20.92
CA ASN A 44 -15.09 -17.67 -19.85
C ASN A 44 -16.41 -17.10 -20.41
N PRO A 45 -17.29 -17.93 -21.01
CA PRO A 45 -18.50 -17.48 -21.71
C PRO A 45 -19.60 -16.84 -20.82
N LYS A 46 -19.33 -16.62 -19.52
CA LYS A 46 -20.29 -16.05 -18.54
C LYS A 46 -19.75 -14.84 -17.75
N HIS A 47 -18.65 -14.22 -18.19
CA HIS A 47 -17.97 -13.15 -17.45
C HIS A 47 -17.59 -13.55 -16.01
N ILE A 48 -17.24 -14.82 -15.81
CA ILE A 48 -16.80 -15.34 -14.51
C ILE A 48 -15.30 -15.13 -14.42
N ILE A 49 -14.86 -14.32 -13.46
CA ILE A 49 -13.43 -14.05 -13.24
C ILE A 49 -12.89 -14.78 -12.03
N VAL A 50 -11.61 -15.19 -12.12
CA VAL A 50 -10.89 -15.81 -11.00
C VAL A 50 -10.26 -14.72 -10.15
N TYR A 51 -10.97 -14.27 -9.11
CA TYR A 51 -10.49 -13.21 -8.21
C TYR A 51 -9.14 -13.50 -7.55
N GLY A 52 -8.73 -14.78 -7.44
CA GLY A 52 -7.42 -15.16 -6.91
C GLY A 52 -6.24 -14.60 -7.72
N SER A 53 -6.34 -14.60 -9.05
CA SER A 53 -5.30 -14.07 -9.94
C SER A 53 -5.21 -12.55 -9.83
N VAL A 54 -6.37 -11.87 -9.83
CA VAL A 54 -6.47 -10.42 -9.64
C VAL A 54 -5.93 -10.01 -8.27
N PHE A 55 -6.24 -10.78 -7.23
CA PHE A 55 -5.74 -10.55 -5.87
C PHE A 55 -4.22 -10.61 -5.80
N ALA A 56 -3.61 -11.63 -6.40
CA ALA A 56 -2.15 -11.80 -6.42
C ALA A 56 -1.46 -10.68 -7.20
N ALA A 57 -1.99 -10.31 -8.37
CA ALA A 57 -1.45 -9.22 -9.18
C ALA A 57 -1.52 -7.88 -8.46
N ALA A 58 -2.67 -7.55 -7.87
CA ALA A 58 -2.85 -6.31 -7.11
C ALA A 58 -1.93 -6.27 -5.88
N LYS A 59 -1.78 -7.41 -5.19
CA LYS A 59 -0.88 -7.54 -4.05
C LYS A 59 0.55 -7.21 -4.46
N TRP A 60 1.05 -7.83 -5.53
CA TRP A 60 2.41 -7.62 -6.03
C TRP A 60 2.70 -6.15 -6.37
N LEU A 61 1.82 -5.51 -7.13
CA LEU A 61 1.98 -4.11 -7.52
C LEU A 61 2.00 -3.18 -6.29
N LEU A 62 1.07 -3.38 -5.36
CA LEU A 62 0.97 -2.54 -4.15
C LEU A 62 2.11 -2.79 -3.17
N LEU A 63 2.68 -4.00 -3.11
CA LEU A 63 3.87 -4.27 -2.29
C LEU A 63 5.09 -3.50 -2.81
N ILE A 64 5.33 -3.50 -4.13
CA ILE A 64 6.45 -2.76 -4.72
C ILE A 64 6.28 -1.26 -4.45
N ILE A 65 5.09 -0.71 -4.69
CA ILE A 65 4.83 0.71 -4.47
C ILE A 65 4.92 1.04 -2.97
N GLY A 66 4.33 0.21 -2.10
CA GLY A 66 4.41 0.36 -0.65
C GLY A 66 5.85 0.35 -0.14
N LEU A 67 6.68 -0.55 -0.65
CA LEU A 67 8.11 -0.61 -0.33
C LEU A 67 8.83 0.68 -0.75
N MET A 68 8.55 1.22 -1.93
CA MET A 68 9.13 2.50 -2.36
C MET A 68 8.71 3.67 -1.47
N PHE A 69 7.48 3.66 -0.97
CA PHE A 69 6.99 4.65 0.00
C PHE A 69 7.70 4.51 1.35
N VAL A 70 7.95 3.28 1.80
CA VAL A 70 8.75 2.98 3.00
C VAL A 70 10.19 3.49 2.81
N VAL A 71 10.85 3.16 1.72
CA VAL A 71 12.23 3.62 1.42
C VAL A 71 12.30 5.14 1.38
N LYS A 72 11.35 5.81 0.72
CA LYS A 72 11.27 7.28 0.70
C LYS A 72 11.10 7.84 2.12
N THR A 73 10.28 7.22 2.95
CA THR A 73 10.03 7.65 4.34
C THR A 73 11.28 7.52 5.22
N ILE A 74 12.08 6.46 5.02
CA ILE A 74 13.34 6.24 5.74
C ILE A 74 14.42 7.23 5.28
N THR A 75 14.56 7.39 3.96
CA THR A 75 15.69 8.11 3.36
C THR A 75 15.49 9.63 3.30
N ARG A 76 14.26 10.14 3.40
CA ARG A 76 13.95 11.58 3.30
C ARG A 76 14.84 12.44 4.20
N ASP A 77 15.00 12.05 5.46
CA ASP A 77 15.72 12.86 6.44
C ASP A 77 17.26 12.79 6.26
N PHE A 78 17.76 11.73 5.61
CA PHE A 78 19.15 11.67 5.14
C PHE A 78 19.36 12.52 3.89
N SER A 79 18.47 12.40 2.91
CA SER A 79 18.53 13.13 1.64
C SER A 79 18.46 14.65 1.81
N GLN A 80 17.70 15.14 2.79
CA GLN A 80 17.53 16.57 3.08
C GLN A 80 18.48 17.08 4.17
N GLY A 81 19.35 16.23 4.73
CA GLY A 81 20.24 16.59 5.84
C GLY A 81 19.54 16.87 7.19
N THR A 82 18.23 16.76 7.26
CA THR A 82 17.42 17.06 8.47
C THR A 82 17.65 16.05 9.60
N ILE A 83 18.25 14.89 9.32
CA ILE A 83 18.60 13.88 10.33
C ILE A 83 19.48 14.44 11.45
N GLN A 84 20.34 15.42 11.15
CA GLN A 84 21.19 16.07 12.14
C GLN A 84 20.37 16.78 13.24
N LEU A 85 19.20 17.32 12.89
CA LEU A 85 18.28 17.98 13.83
C LEU A 85 17.63 16.98 14.79
N TYR A 86 17.47 15.73 14.36
CA TYR A 86 16.84 14.67 15.14
C TYR A 86 17.83 13.87 16.00
N MET A 87 19.08 13.73 15.57
CA MET A 87 20.08 12.88 16.23
C MET A 87 20.88 13.58 17.34
N SER A 88 20.33 14.61 17.99
CA SER A 88 21.08 15.42 18.98
C SER A 88 21.31 14.76 20.35
N LYS A 89 20.36 13.96 20.85
CA LYS A 89 20.42 13.31 22.18
C LYS A 89 19.87 11.89 22.10
N VAL A 90 20.34 10.96 22.94
CA VAL A 90 19.90 9.54 22.94
C VAL A 90 18.38 9.40 22.95
N LYS A 91 17.68 10.15 23.81
CA LYS A 91 16.20 10.16 23.87
C LYS A 91 15.55 10.53 22.53
N THR A 92 16.13 11.48 21.79
CA THR A 92 15.62 11.91 20.48
C THR A 92 16.00 10.91 19.38
N ARG A 93 17.19 10.30 19.46
CA ARG A 93 17.63 9.22 18.54
C ARG A 93 16.70 8.02 18.61
N VAL A 94 16.40 7.54 19.81
CA VAL A 94 15.45 6.44 20.04
C VAL A 94 14.06 6.84 19.57
N GLY A 95 13.60 8.05 19.91
CA GLY A 95 12.31 8.56 19.46
C GLY A 95 12.16 8.66 17.93
N TYR A 96 13.25 8.97 17.22
CA TYR A 96 13.26 9.00 15.76
C TYR A 96 13.06 7.60 15.17
N ILE A 97 13.78 6.60 15.67
CA ILE A 97 13.62 5.21 15.22
C ILE A 97 12.20 4.72 15.48
N ILE A 98 11.67 4.93 16.70
CA ILE A 98 10.29 4.58 17.04
C ILE A 98 9.30 5.25 16.08
N SER A 99 9.50 6.54 15.78
CA SER A 99 8.63 7.25 14.83
C SER A 99 8.68 6.61 13.44
N LYS A 100 9.86 6.27 12.93
CA LYS A 100 9.98 5.65 11.60
C LYS A 100 9.37 4.25 11.58
N THR A 101 9.57 3.44 12.61
CA THR A 101 8.92 2.14 12.73
C THR A 101 7.38 2.26 12.70
N ILE A 102 6.82 3.21 13.45
CA ILE A 102 5.37 3.46 13.42
C ILE A 102 4.92 3.93 12.03
N SER A 103 5.66 4.84 11.39
CA SER A 103 5.35 5.27 10.01
C SER A 103 5.32 4.09 9.04
N ILE A 104 6.28 3.16 9.13
CA ILE A 104 6.34 1.97 8.27
C ILE A 104 5.12 1.07 8.48
N ILE A 105 4.79 0.74 9.72
CA ILE A 105 3.62 -0.09 10.05
C ILE A 105 2.33 0.54 9.50
N LEU A 106 2.16 1.85 9.68
CA LEU A 106 0.99 2.55 9.17
C LEU A 106 0.96 2.58 7.64
N ILE A 107 2.10 2.73 6.96
CA ILE A 107 2.19 2.65 5.49
C ILE A 107 1.75 1.25 5.03
N SER A 108 2.25 0.20 5.65
CA SER A 108 1.83 -1.18 5.36
C SER A 108 0.32 -1.37 5.49
N ILE A 109 -0.28 -0.87 6.59
CA ILE A 109 -1.74 -0.91 6.80
C ILE A 109 -2.47 -0.12 5.70
N LEU A 110 -1.97 1.05 5.33
CA LEU A 110 -2.57 1.87 4.26
C LEU A 110 -2.61 1.11 2.92
N PHE A 111 -1.51 0.48 2.51
CA PHE A 111 -1.46 -0.27 1.26
C PHE A 111 -2.30 -1.56 1.30
N ALA A 112 -2.40 -2.21 2.45
CA ALA A 112 -3.33 -3.33 2.65
C ALA A 112 -4.80 -2.88 2.52
N LEU A 113 -5.16 -1.70 3.06
CA LEU A 113 -6.50 -1.12 2.89
C LEU A 113 -6.79 -0.75 1.43
N ILE A 114 -5.83 -0.15 0.73
CA ILE A 114 -5.97 0.15 -0.70
C ILE A 114 -6.19 -1.14 -1.50
N HIS A 115 -5.43 -2.20 -1.20
CA HIS A 115 -5.59 -3.50 -1.83
C HIS A 115 -7.01 -4.05 -1.62
N TYR A 116 -7.49 -4.03 -0.38
CA TYR A 116 -8.86 -4.43 -0.04
C TYR A 116 -9.91 -3.67 -0.86
N VAL A 117 -9.83 -2.34 -0.91
CA VAL A 117 -10.79 -1.50 -1.64
C VAL A 117 -10.78 -1.82 -3.14
N ILE A 118 -9.61 -1.94 -3.76
CA ILE A 118 -9.51 -2.27 -5.20
C ILE A 118 -10.18 -3.62 -5.50
N LEU A 119 -9.97 -4.62 -4.65
CA LEU A 119 -10.54 -5.96 -4.85
C LEU A 119 -12.06 -5.99 -4.64
N ILE A 120 -12.58 -5.24 -3.68
CA ILE A 120 -14.03 -5.09 -3.47
C ILE A 120 -14.68 -4.44 -4.69
N VAL A 121 -14.05 -3.41 -5.28
CA VAL A 121 -14.55 -2.77 -6.51
C VAL A 121 -14.60 -3.78 -7.67
N VAL A 122 -13.56 -4.60 -7.84
CA VAL A 122 -13.53 -5.64 -8.88
C VAL A 122 -14.59 -6.71 -8.63
N GLN A 123 -14.78 -7.13 -7.38
CA GLN A 123 -15.83 -8.09 -7.00
C GLN A 123 -17.25 -7.55 -7.21
N ALA A 124 -17.45 -6.24 -7.03
CA ALA A 124 -18.70 -5.58 -7.32
C ALA A 124 -18.98 -5.43 -8.83
N SER A 125 -17.92 -5.41 -9.65
CA SER A 125 -18.01 -5.14 -11.09
C SER A 125 -18.20 -6.38 -11.96
N SER A 126 -17.99 -7.59 -11.42
CA SER A 126 -17.99 -8.83 -12.21
C SER A 126 -18.63 -9.99 -11.44
N ASN A 127 -18.89 -11.09 -12.15
CA ASN A 127 -19.36 -12.32 -11.55
C ASN A 127 -18.19 -13.21 -11.10
N GLY A 128 -18.37 -13.90 -9.97
CA GLY A 128 -17.42 -14.88 -9.47
C GLY A 128 -17.65 -15.19 -7.98
N LYS A 129 -16.95 -16.19 -7.45
CA LYS A 129 -17.01 -16.51 -6.03
C LYS A 129 -16.16 -15.52 -5.23
N ASN A 130 -16.80 -14.68 -4.43
CA ASN A 130 -16.12 -13.69 -3.58
C ASN A 130 -15.02 -14.33 -2.71
N LEU A 131 -13.95 -13.58 -2.51
CA LEU A 131 -12.85 -14.00 -1.63
C LEU A 131 -13.30 -13.95 -0.17
N ALA A 132 -12.91 -14.96 0.61
CA ALA A 132 -13.17 -15.00 2.04
C ALA A 132 -12.41 -13.87 2.77
N PHE A 133 -13.02 -13.33 3.83
CA PHE A 133 -12.42 -12.25 4.62
C PHE A 133 -11.06 -12.63 5.22
N SER A 134 -10.87 -13.91 5.58
CA SER A 134 -9.60 -14.45 6.10
C SER A 134 -8.42 -14.17 5.18
N LYS A 135 -8.61 -14.23 3.85
CA LYS A 135 -7.53 -13.93 2.89
C LYS A 135 -7.02 -12.49 2.99
N TYR A 136 -7.87 -11.53 3.35
CA TYR A 136 -7.43 -10.15 3.53
C TYR A 136 -6.67 -9.96 4.83
N VAL A 137 -7.02 -10.70 5.88
CA VAL A 137 -6.28 -10.72 7.15
C VAL A 137 -4.90 -11.34 6.97
N ASP A 138 -4.81 -12.48 6.25
CA ASP A 138 -3.53 -13.11 5.92
C ASP A 138 -2.64 -12.19 5.08
N ASN A 139 -3.25 -11.39 4.19
CA ASN A 139 -2.54 -10.43 3.37
C ASN A 139 -2.00 -9.24 4.18
N LEU A 140 -2.73 -8.79 5.21
CA LEU A 140 -2.28 -7.73 6.10
C LEU A 140 -0.99 -8.14 6.82
N TRP A 141 -0.89 -9.40 7.24
CA TRP A 141 0.34 -9.96 7.79
C TRP A 141 1.50 -9.90 6.79
N PHE A 142 1.24 -10.18 5.52
CA PHE A 142 2.25 -10.10 4.45
C PHE A 142 2.77 -8.67 4.20
N PHE A 143 1.95 -7.64 4.42
CA PHE A 143 2.41 -6.24 4.32
C PHE A 143 3.21 -5.79 5.55
N LEU A 144 3.07 -6.48 6.69
CA LEU A 144 3.75 -6.13 7.95
C LEU A 144 5.14 -6.77 8.10
N ILE A 145 5.43 -7.85 7.36
CA ILE A 145 6.73 -8.53 7.29
C ILE A 145 7.53 -8.01 6.11
#